data_AF-A0A286Y0V3-F1
#
_entry.id   AF-A0A286Y0V3-F1
#
_cell.length_a   1.000
_cell.length_b   1.000
_cell.length_c   1.000
_cell.angle_alpha   90.00
_cell.angle_beta   90.00
_cell.angle_gamma   90.00
#
_symmetry.space_group_name_H-M   'P 1'
#
loop_
_entity.id
_entity.type
_entity.pdbx_description
1 polymer ?
#
loop_
_entity_poly.entity_id
_entity_poly.type
_entity_poly.pdbx_seq_one_letter_code
_entity_poly.pdbx_strand_id
1 'polypeptide(L)'
;MLSSKESLTQRKKLPVSTRQGPPKALEKDWPKDNDEVEEKEEEENYVLHDPERGLDSLPQPYRMINKLVELLFDQSWELIEERAALRQADSTRIRPTVYTPVSEIQLSQRPSCMAMSQDYVFFGGAKGFSIYNLYNAERLYAWEKLRVDVTSIGVTDLGSEILIAPVDEMGICSSSYFLA
;
A
#
# COMPACT_ATOMS: atom_id res chain seq x y z
N MET A 1 23.72 41.90 18.68
CA MET A 1 24.28 41.48 19.98
C MET A 1 23.95 40.00 20.16
N LEU A 2 24.98 39.13 20.08
CA LEU A 2 25.43 38.13 21.08
C LEU A 2 24.38 37.04 21.39
N SER A 3 24.65 35.74 21.35
CA SER A 3 25.90 34.97 21.34
C SER A 3 25.53 33.49 21.13
N SER A 4 26.25 32.79 20.25
CA SER A 4 26.25 31.33 20.12
C SER A 4 26.87 30.65 21.34
N LYS A 5 26.41 29.45 21.71
CA LYS A 5 27.19 28.45 22.47
C LYS A 5 26.83 27.04 22.03
N GLU A 6 27.60 26.54 21.07
CA GLU A 6 27.78 25.13 20.78
C GLU A 6 28.58 24.48 21.92
N SER A 7 28.14 23.32 22.41
CA SER A 7 28.88 22.52 23.38
C SER A 7 29.78 21.51 22.66
N LEU A 8 31.09 21.76 22.74
CA LEU A 8 32.15 20.96 22.17
C LEU A 8 32.71 20.03 23.28
N THR A 9 32.28 18.77 23.32
CA THR A 9 32.81 17.80 24.29
C THR A 9 34.00 17.04 23.70
N GLN A 10 35.16 17.54 24.08
CA GLN A 10 36.50 16.96 24.16
C GLN A 10 36.74 15.56 23.60
N ARG A 11 37.51 15.51 22.50
CA ARG A 11 38.27 14.32 22.05
C ARG A 11 39.32 13.94 23.10
N LYS A 12 39.21 12.75 23.67
CA LYS A 12 40.31 12.08 24.38
C LYS A 12 41.27 11.47 23.35
N LYS A 13 42.54 11.89 23.38
CA LYS A 13 43.65 11.20 22.71
C LYS A 13 44.21 10.12 23.64
N LEU A 14 44.51 8.94 23.10
CA LEU A 14 45.31 7.88 23.71
C LEU A 14 46.35 7.39 22.66
N PRO A 15 47.50 6.83 23.10
CA PRO A 15 48.80 7.07 22.47
C PRO A 15 49.17 6.09 21.35
N VAL A 16 50.19 6.51 20.60
CA VAL A 16 50.86 5.79 19.52
C VAL A 16 51.39 4.44 20.00
N SER A 17 50.98 3.36 19.32
CA SER A 17 51.65 2.05 19.40
C SER A 17 52.05 1.62 17.99
N THR A 18 53.37 1.59 17.80
CA THR A 18 54.19 0.75 16.90
C THR A 18 53.60 0.35 15.55
N ARG A 19 54.08 1.01 14.49
CA ARG A 19 53.99 0.52 13.10
C ARG A 19 54.83 -0.76 12.98
N GLN A 20 54.20 -1.93 12.93
CA GLN A 20 54.79 -3.10 12.28
C GLN A 20 54.34 -3.08 10.81
N GLY A 21 55.31 -3.04 9.89
CA GLY A 21 55.07 -3.12 8.46
C GLY A 21 54.51 -4.48 8.03
N PRO A 22 54.10 -4.63 6.77
CA PRO A 22 53.52 -5.88 6.28
C PRO A 22 54.55 -7.01 6.36
N PRO A 23 54.16 -8.26 6.69
CA PRO A 23 55.08 -9.38 6.73
C PRO A 23 55.59 -9.65 5.31
N LYS A 24 56.92 -9.71 5.20
CA LYS A 24 57.65 -10.08 3.99
C LYS A 24 57.21 -11.49 3.57
N ALA A 25 56.76 -11.64 2.33
CA ALA A 25 56.39 -12.94 1.78
C ALA A 25 57.61 -13.88 1.85
N LEU A 26 57.48 -14.95 2.63
CA LEU A 26 58.38 -16.09 2.53
C LEU A 26 57.93 -16.88 1.31
N GLU A 27 58.62 -16.71 0.18
CA GLU A 27 58.55 -17.66 -0.92
C GLU A 27 58.97 -19.03 -0.36
N LYS A 28 58.00 -19.93 -0.22
CA LYS A 28 58.26 -21.35 0.00
C LYS A 28 58.34 -21.98 -1.38
N ASP A 29 59.55 -22.37 -1.74
CA ASP A 29 59.84 -23.21 -2.89
C ASP A 29 59.04 -24.51 -2.80
N TRP A 30 58.21 -24.77 -3.80
CA TRP A 30 57.57 -26.08 -3.99
C TRP A 30 58.64 -27.10 -4.36
N PRO A 31 58.61 -28.33 -3.81
CA PRO A 31 59.49 -29.39 -4.28
C PRO A 31 59.20 -29.64 -5.76
N LYS A 32 60.25 -29.63 -6.58
CA LYS A 32 60.20 -30.09 -7.95
C LYS A 32 60.06 -31.60 -7.94
N ASP A 33 59.04 -32.08 -8.64
CA ASP A 33 58.90 -33.48 -9.03
C ASP A 33 60.14 -33.94 -9.83
N ASN A 34 60.36 -35.25 -9.82
CA ASN A 34 61.40 -36.08 -10.46
C ASN A 34 62.31 -36.73 -9.40
N ASP A 35 62.43 -38.04 -9.24
CA ASP A 35 62.01 -39.20 -10.03
C ASP A 35 61.99 -40.43 -9.10
N GLU A 36 61.29 -41.49 -9.55
CA GLU A 36 61.42 -42.90 -9.14
C GLU A 36 60.93 -43.29 -7.73
N VAL A 37 59.65 -43.71 -7.66
CA VAL A 37 59.22 -44.73 -6.68
C VAL A 37 58.39 -45.79 -7.40
N GLU A 38 58.85 -47.03 -7.25
CA GLU A 38 58.28 -48.27 -7.77
C GLU A 38 56.78 -48.44 -7.51
N GLU A 39 56.14 -49.14 -8.44
CA GLU A 39 54.76 -49.61 -8.39
C GLU A 39 54.44 -50.35 -7.08
N LYS A 40 53.44 -49.84 -6.34
CA LYS A 40 52.58 -50.67 -5.50
C LYS A 40 51.14 -50.26 -5.74
N GLU A 41 50.39 -51.19 -6.33
CA GLU A 41 48.94 -51.14 -6.46
C GLU A 41 48.30 -51.13 -5.07
N GLU A 42 47.79 -49.98 -4.64
CA GLU A 42 46.77 -49.92 -3.59
C GLU A 42 45.51 -49.36 -4.24
N GLU A 43 44.43 -50.16 -4.24
CA GLU A 43 43.08 -49.74 -4.61
C GLU A 43 42.73 -48.46 -3.83
N GLU A 44 42.88 -47.31 -4.49
CA GLU A 44 42.41 -46.04 -3.96
C GLU A 44 40.88 -46.09 -3.94
N ASN A 45 40.35 -46.47 -2.79
CA ASN A 45 38.95 -46.33 -2.45
C ASN A 45 38.63 -44.83 -2.50
N TYR A 46 38.20 -44.33 -3.66
CA TYR A 46 37.72 -42.97 -3.84
C TYR A 46 36.42 -42.81 -3.07
N VAL A 47 36.54 -42.61 -1.75
CA VAL A 47 35.45 -42.15 -0.91
C VAL A 47 35.10 -40.76 -1.44
N LEU A 48 34.00 -40.67 -2.18
CA LEU A 48 33.40 -39.40 -2.57
C LEU A 48 33.16 -38.59 -1.30
N HIS A 49 34.08 -37.70 -1.02
CA HIS A 49 34.01 -36.85 0.14
C HIS A 49 32.88 -35.86 -0.13
N ASP A 50 31.84 -35.92 0.69
CA ASP A 50 30.73 -34.99 0.63
C ASP A 50 31.28 -33.55 0.58
N PRO A 51 31.02 -32.77 -0.49
CA PRO A 51 31.54 -31.41 -0.65
C PRO A 51 31.17 -30.50 0.52
N GLU A 52 30.04 -30.77 1.18
CA GLU A 52 29.57 -29.99 2.32
C GLU A 52 30.47 -30.17 3.55
N ARG A 53 31.12 -31.34 3.70
CA ARG A 53 32.06 -31.63 4.80
C ARG A 53 33.33 -30.79 4.76
N GLY A 54 33.68 -30.23 3.58
CA GLY A 54 34.85 -29.39 3.38
C GLY A 54 34.66 -27.92 3.79
N LEU A 55 33.41 -27.44 3.82
CA LEU A 55 33.09 -26.06 4.25
C LEU A 55 33.27 -25.91 5.77
N ASP A 56 32.91 -26.96 6.51
CA ASP A 56 33.06 -27.09 7.96
C ASP A 56 34.45 -27.54 8.42
N SER A 57 35.46 -27.55 7.55
CA SER A 57 36.85 -27.87 7.91
C SER A 57 37.81 -26.67 7.80
N LEU A 58 37.39 -25.55 7.20
CA LEU A 58 38.23 -24.36 7.01
C LEU A 58 38.72 -23.75 8.35
N PRO A 59 40.01 -23.42 8.53
CA PRO A 59 40.44 -22.72 9.74
C PRO A 59 39.81 -21.32 9.83
N GLN A 60 39.63 -20.80 11.05
CA GLN A 60 39.31 -19.38 11.20
C GLN A 60 40.42 -18.53 10.55
N PRO A 61 40.08 -17.46 9.81
CA PRO A 61 38.81 -16.74 9.78
C PRO A 61 37.87 -17.10 8.61
N TYR A 62 38.26 -18.01 7.72
CA TYR A 62 37.57 -18.23 6.45
C TYR A 62 36.13 -18.75 6.60
N ARG A 63 35.82 -19.55 7.64
CA ARG A 63 34.43 -19.94 7.96
C ARG A 63 33.53 -18.75 8.31
N MET A 64 34.09 -17.75 8.99
CA MET A 64 33.32 -16.58 9.39
C MET A 64 32.92 -15.76 8.17
N ILE A 65 33.79 -15.70 7.16
CA ILE A 65 33.48 -15.05 5.88
C ILE A 65 32.32 -15.78 5.19
N ASN A 66 32.36 -17.11 5.09
CA ASN A 66 31.29 -17.87 4.44
C ASN A 66 29.94 -17.69 5.13
N LYS A 67 29.90 -17.77 6.47
CA LYS A 67 28.68 -17.53 7.26
C LYS A 67 28.12 -16.12 7.11
N LEU A 68 28.99 -15.11 7.02
CA LEU A 68 28.56 -13.73 6.80
C LEU A 68 27.99 -13.53 5.38
N VAL A 69 28.57 -14.21 4.39
CA VAL A 69 28.09 -14.18 3.01
C VAL A 69 26.73 -14.88 2.89
N GLU A 70 26.58 -16.06 3.49
CA GLU A 70 25.30 -16.78 3.57
C GLU A 70 24.23 -15.91 4.24
N LEU A 71 24.53 -15.33 5.40
CA LEU A 71 23.61 -14.43 6.10
C LEU A 71 23.18 -13.23 5.23
N LEU A 72 24.12 -12.66 4.47
CA LEU A 72 23.84 -11.57 3.53
C LEU A 72 22.89 -12.01 2.42
N PHE A 73 23.08 -13.21 1.88
CA PHE A 73 22.19 -13.77 0.86
C PHE A 73 20.80 -14.04 1.42
N ASP A 74 20.70 -14.68 2.59
CA ASP A 74 19.42 -14.99 3.23
C ASP A 74 18.61 -13.72 3.50
N GLN A 75 19.24 -12.71 4.11
CA GLN A 75 18.59 -11.42 4.38
C GLN A 75 18.20 -10.69 3.10
N SER A 76 19.07 -10.71 2.09
CA SER A 76 18.77 -10.07 0.81
C SER A 76 17.61 -10.76 0.09
N TRP A 77 17.56 -12.09 0.18
CA TRP A 77 16.50 -12.90 -0.42
C TRP A 77 15.15 -12.64 0.23
N GLU A 78 15.08 -12.64 1.56
CA GLU A 78 13.86 -12.33 2.33
C GLU A 78 13.29 -10.96 1.94
N LEU A 79 14.15 -9.93 1.85
CA LEU A 79 13.73 -8.59 1.43
C LEU A 79 13.23 -8.53 -0.02
N ILE A 80 13.81 -9.33 -0.92
CA ILE A 80 13.36 -9.42 -2.31
C ILE A 80 12.00 -10.11 -2.37
N GLU A 81 11.83 -11.20 -1.62
CA GLU A 81 10.60 -11.99 -1.59
C GLU A 81 9.43 -11.19 -1.01
N GLU A 82 9.65 -10.46 0.10
CA GLU A 82 8.66 -9.55 0.68
C GLU A 82 8.22 -8.48 -0.33
N ARG A 83 9.17 -7.85 -1.03
CA ARG A 83 8.87 -6.85 -2.07
C ARG A 83 8.13 -7.44 -3.27
N ALA A 84 8.46 -8.67 -3.66
CA ALA A 84 7.77 -9.36 -4.73
C ALA A 84 6.33 -9.67 -4.34
N ALA A 85 6.11 -10.16 -3.12
CA ALA A 85 4.78 -10.43 -2.57
C ALA A 85 3.92 -9.15 -2.51
N LEU A 86 4.48 -8.03 -2.05
CA LEU A 86 3.78 -6.74 -2.03
C LEU A 86 3.39 -6.27 -3.44
N ARG A 87 4.31 -6.34 -4.41
CA ARG A 87 4.03 -5.98 -5.82
C ARG A 87 2.95 -6.88 -6.43
N GLN A 88 2.98 -8.18 -6.10
CA GLN A 88 1.98 -9.12 -6.57
C GLN A 88 0.60 -8.80 -5.97
N ALA A 89 0.53 -8.52 -4.66
CA ALA A 89 -0.69 -8.09 -4.00
C ALA A 89 -1.25 -6.80 -4.64
N ASP A 90 -0.40 -5.79 -4.88
CA ASP A 90 -0.80 -4.56 -5.56
C ASP A 90 -1.24 -4.79 -7.01
N SER A 91 -0.62 -5.73 -7.73
CA SER A 91 -1.01 -6.07 -9.11
C SER A 91 -2.38 -6.74 -9.19
N THR A 92 -2.75 -7.52 -8.16
CA THR A 92 -4.07 -8.14 -8.06
C THR A 92 -5.15 -7.17 -7.58
N ARG A 93 -4.76 -5.98 -7.10
CA ARG A 93 -5.69 -4.99 -6.59
C ARG A 93 -6.38 -4.26 -7.75
N ILE A 94 -7.61 -4.67 -8.04
CA ILE A 94 -8.49 -3.94 -8.96
C ILE A 94 -8.83 -2.60 -8.32
N ARG A 95 -8.51 -1.49 -9.01
CA ARG A 95 -8.96 -0.16 -8.61
C ARG A 95 -10.40 0.02 -9.09
N PRO A 96 -11.35 0.41 -8.22
CA PRO A 96 -12.69 0.75 -8.64
C PRO A 96 -12.65 1.84 -9.71
N THR A 97 -13.53 1.74 -10.70
CA THR A 97 -13.70 2.77 -11.71
C THR A 97 -14.21 4.05 -11.01
N VAL A 98 -13.43 5.12 -11.12
CA VAL A 98 -13.82 6.43 -10.62
C VAL A 98 -14.56 7.15 -11.73
N TYR A 99 -15.84 7.44 -11.52
CA TYR A 99 -16.66 8.22 -12.45
C TYR A 99 -16.59 9.70 -12.08
N THR A 100 -16.36 10.56 -13.07
CA THR A 100 -16.45 12.01 -12.89
C THR A 100 -17.93 12.43 -12.91
N PRO A 101 -18.36 13.33 -12.00
CA PRO A 101 -19.71 13.90 -12.06
C PRO A 101 -19.97 14.56 -13.41
N VAL A 102 -21.13 14.28 -14.01
CA VAL A 102 -21.50 14.81 -15.34
C VAL A 102 -22.12 16.21 -15.23
N SER A 103 -22.89 16.45 -14.17
CA SER A 103 -23.58 17.72 -13.93
C SER A 103 -23.73 17.97 -12.43
N GLU A 104 -23.93 19.23 -12.07
CA GLU A 104 -24.16 19.68 -10.69
C GLU A 104 -25.47 20.46 -10.63
N ILE A 105 -26.37 20.06 -9.73
CA ILE A 105 -27.62 20.77 -9.46
C ILE A 105 -27.36 21.76 -8.33
N GLN A 106 -27.40 23.06 -8.64
CA GLN A 106 -27.29 24.11 -7.63
C GLN A 106 -28.62 24.31 -6.92
N LEU A 107 -28.69 23.86 -5.66
CA LEU A 107 -29.88 24.03 -4.82
C LEU A 107 -29.81 25.37 -4.08
N SER A 108 -30.90 26.12 -4.08
CA SER A 108 -30.99 27.42 -3.38
C SER A 108 -30.86 27.29 -1.86
N GLN A 109 -31.22 26.13 -1.31
CA GLN A 109 -31.16 25.80 0.10
C GLN A 109 -30.70 24.35 0.26
N ARG A 110 -30.15 24.02 1.42
CA ARG A 110 -29.74 22.65 1.72
C ARG A 110 -30.98 21.75 1.84
N PRO A 111 -31.09 20.66 1.06
CA PRO A 111 -32.20 19.74 1.19
C PRO A 111 -32.06 18.92 2.48
N SER A 112 -33.20 18.59 3.08
CA SER A 112 -33.29 17.72 4.26
C SER A 112 -33.34 16.25 3.85
N CYS A 113 -34.02 15.95 2.74
CA CYS A 113 -34.17 14.60 2.21
C CYS A 113 -34.19 14.59 0.68
N MET A 114 -33.97 13.40 0.10
CA MET A 114 -33.97 13.18 -1.34
C MET A 114 -34.54 11.80 -1.67
N ALA A 115 -35.29 11.70 -2.76
CA ALA A 115 -35.70 10.46 -3.38
C ALA A 115 -35.57 10.55 -4.90
N MET A 116 -35.48 9.41 -5.58
CA MET A 116 -35.35 9.33 -7.02
C MET A 116 -36.38 8.34 -7.56
N SER A 117 -36.99 8.68 -8.70
CA SER A 117 -37.85 7.77 -9.45
C SER A 117 -37.73 8.10 -10.93
N GLN A 118 -37.57 7.07 -11.76
CA GLN A 118 -37.31 7.19 -13.19
C GLN A 118 -36.16 8.19 -13.46
N ASP A 119 -36.41 9.20 -14.29
CA ASP A 119 -35.46 10.24 -14.68
C ASP A 119 -35.57 11.52 -13.82
N TYR A 120 -36.23 11.43 -12.65
CA TYR A 120 -36.51 12.57 -11.78
C TYR A 120 -35.94 12.41 -10.38
N VAL A 121 -35.43 13.51 -9.83
CA VAL A 121 -34.98 13.62 -8.44
C VAL A 121 -35.90 14.57 -7.68
N PHE A 122 -36.31 14.13 -6.50
CA PHE A 122 -37.19 14.84 -5.60
C PHE A 122 -36.39 15.25 -4.37
N PHE A 123 -36.29 16.55 -4.11
CA PHE A 123 -35.61 17.10 -2.94
C PHE A 123 -36.64 17.67 -1.98
N GLY A 124 -36.71 17.13 -0.77
CA GLY A 124 -37.45 17.74 0.33
C GLY A 124 -36.55 18.69 1.11
N GLY A 125 -37.08 19.84 1.51
CA GLY A 125 -36.33 20.85 2.23
C GLY A 125 -37.25 21.78 3.00
N ALA A 126 -36.76 23.00 3.23
CA ALA A 126 -37.50 23.97 4.00
C ALA A 126 -38.81 24.36 3.29
N LYS A 127 -39.92 24.31 4.04
CA LYS A 127 -41.26 24.71 3.57
C LYS A 127 -41.78 23.97 2.34
N GLY A 128 -41.20 22.82 1.97
CA GLY A 128 -41.55 22.25 0.67
C GLY A 128 -40.67 21.13 0.12
N PHE A 129 -40.94 20.80 -1.13
CA PHE A 129 -40.10 19.94 -1.95
C PHE A 129 -39.99 20.46 -3.39
N SER A 130 -38.99 19.98 -4.14
CA SER A 130 -38.74 20.36 -5.53
C SER A 130 -38.35 19.14 -6.37
N ILE A 131 -38.66 19.20 -7.66
CA ILE A 131 -38.46 18.12 -8.63
C ILE A 131 -37.49 18.63 -9.70
N TYR A 132 -36.47 17.83 -9.98
CA TYR A 132 -35.46 18.09 -10.99
C TYR A 132 -35.37 16.91 -11.95
N ASN A 133 -35.01 17.18 -13.20
CA ASN A 133 -34.69 16.15 -14.17
C ASN A 133 -33.19 15.78 -14.11
N LEU A 134 -32.90 14.48 -14.13
CA LEU A 134 -31.56 13.92 -13.98
C LEU A 134 -30.62 14.29 -15.14
N TYR A 135 -31.13 14.40 -16.36
CA TYR A 135 -30.31 14.61 -17.56
C TYR A 135 -29.88 16.05 -17.74
N ASN A 136 -30.81 16.98 -17.57
CA ASN A 136 -30.56 18.41 -17.79
C ASN A 136 -30.24 19.17 -16.49
N ALA A 137 -30.39 18.54 -15.33
CA ALA A 137 -30.22 19.18 -14.01
C ALA A 137 -31.15 20.40 -13.80
N GLU A 138 -32.24 20.50 -14.57
CA GLU A 138 -33.18 21.62 -14.49
C GLU A 138 -34.29 21.35 -13.48
N ARG A 139 -34.71 22.42 -12.78
CA ARG A 139 -35.85 22.37 -11.87
C ARG A 139 -37.15 22.40 -12.66
N LEU A 140 -37.92 21.32 -12.60
CA LEU A 140 -39.23 21.22 -13.25
C LEU A 140 -40.34 21.80 -12.39
N TYR A 141 -40.29 21.52 -11.10
CA TYR A 141 -41.36 21.90 -10.18
C TYR A 141 -40.85 22.22 -8.79
N ALA A 142 -41.54 23.12 -8.10
CA ALA A 142 -41.27 23.45 -6.70
C ALA A 142 -42.60 23.65 -5.97
N TRP A 143 -42.78 22.91 -4.88
CA TRP A 143 -43.90 23.04 -3.97
C TRP A 143 -43.43 23.64 -2.65
N GLU A 144 -43.60 24.95 -2.47
CA GLU A 144 -43.15 25.70 -1.28
C GLU A 144 -44.31 26.18 -0.38
N LYS A 145 -45.40 25.41 -0.33
CA LYS A 145 -46.61 25.80 0.41
C LYS A 145 -46.68 25.24 1.84
N LEU A 146 -45.71 24.43 2.25
CA LEU A 146 -45.74 23.83 3.58
C LEU A 146 -45.29 24.85 4.62
N ARG A 147 -46.01 24.89 5.74
CA ARG A 147 -45.61 25.74 6.89
C ARG A 147 -44.42 25.17 7.66
N VAL A 148 -44.19 23.87 7.47
CA VAL A 148 -43.23 23.04 8.19
C VAL A 148 -42.32 22.38 7.16
N ASP A 149 -41.11 22.03 7.57
CA ASP A 149 -40.11 21.45 6.69
C ASP A 149 -40.41 19.97 6.39
N VAL A 150 -39.96 19.50 5.23
CA VAL A 150 -40.12 18.09 4.84
C VAL A 150 -38.94 17.29 5.40
N THR A 151 -39.24 16.29 6.24
CA THR A 151 -38.23 15.44 6.89
C THR A 151 -37.87 14.22 6.05
N SER A 152 -38.85 13.65 5.34
CA SER A 152 -38.64 12.52 4.45
C SER A 152 -39.59 12.59 3.28
N ILE A 153 -39.18 12.00 2.15
CA ILE A 153 -40.01 11.95 0.95
C ILE A 153 -39.95 10.53 0.40
N GLY A 154 -41.11 9.87 0.33
CA GLY A 154 -41.30 8.60 -0.35
C GLY A 154 -41.75 8.85 -1.78
N VAL A 155 -41.19 8.11 -2.73
CA VAL A 155 -41.56 8.22 -4.14
C VAL A 155 -41.73 6.81 -4.71
N THR A 156 -42.87 6.58 -5.37
CA THR A 156 -43.19 5.28 -5.99
C THR A 156 -43.64 5.49 -7.42
N ASP A 157 -43.03 4.74 -8.33
CA ASP A 157 -43.39 4.71 -9.74
C ASP A 157 -44.66 3.86 -9.96
N LEU A 158 -45.65 4.43 -10.65
CA LEU A 158 -46.91 3.77 -11.06
C LEU A 158 -47.02 3.62 -12.59
N GLY A 159 -45.92 3.81 -13.33
CA GLY A 159 -45.83 3.71 -14.78
C GLY A 159 -45.78 5.10 -15.43
N SER A 160 -46.95 5.68 -15.72
CA SER A 160 -47.05 7.05 -16.28
C SER A 160 -47.07 8.13 -15.21
N GLU A 161 -47.34 7.76 -13.96
CA GLU A 161 -47.46 8.67 -12.84
C GLU A 161 -46.53 8.24 -11.72
N ILE A 162 -46.06 9.21 -10.97
CA ILE A 162 -45.20 9.02 -9.81
C ILE A 162 -45.97 9.51 -8.58
N LEU A 163 -46.18 8.61 -7.62
CA LEU A 163 -46.75 8.93 -6.32
C LEU A 163 -45.66 9.53 -5.43
N ILE A 164 -45.88 10.74 -4.96
CA ILE A 164 -45.00 11.46 -4.05
C ILE A 164 -45.69 11.55 -2.68
N ALA A 165 -45.00 11.08 -1.65
CA ALA A 165 -45.47 11.06 -0.27
C ALA A 165 -44.46 11.74 0.67
N PRO A 166 -44.44 13.08 0.78
CA PRO A 166 -43.63 13.78 1.76
C PRO A 166 -44.23 13.68 3.16
N VAL A 167 -43.34 13.55 4.15
CA VAL A 167 -43.64 13.61 5.59
C VAL A 167 -43.01 14.87 6.17
N ASP A 168 -43.80 15.66 6.88
CA ASP A 168 -43.33 16.89 7.53
C ASP A 168 -42.68 16.63 8.91
N GLU A 169 -42.19 17.69 9.57
CA GLU A 169 -41.63 17.58 10.94
C GLU A 169 -42.69 17.22 11.99
N MET A 170 -43.98 17.42 11.70
CA MET A 170 -45.09 17.03 12.57
C MET A 170 -45.47 15.55 12.40
N GLY A 171 -44.82 14.83 11.48
CA GLY A 171 -45.10 13.43 11.16
C GLY A 171 -46.35 13.24 10.29
N ILE A 172 -46.87 14.32 9.68
CA ILE A 172 -48.01 14.26 8.77
C ILE A 172 -47.51 13.88 7.38
N CYS A 173 -48.05 12.79 6.86
CA CYS A 173 -47.83 12.38 5.48
C CYS A 173 -48.94 12.94 4.60
N SER A 174 -48.56 13.60 3.51
CA SER A 174 -49.47 13.95 2.42
C SER A 174 -49.07 13.17 1.17
N SER A 175 -50.01 12.91 0.27
CA SER A 175 -49.70 12.26 -1.01
C SER A 175 -50.18 13.10 -2.19
N SER A 176 -49.40 13.08 -3.26
CA SER A 176 -49.69 13.78 -4.51
C SER A 176 -49.15 12.97 -5.69
N TYR A 177 -49.75 13.14 -6.86
CA TYR A 177 -49.31 12.50 -8.09
C TYR A 177 -48.57 13.50 -8.97
N PHE A 178 -47.49 13.05 -9.59
CA PHE A 178 -46.74 13.77 -10.60
C PHE A 178 -46.78 12.98 -11.91
N LEU A 179 -47.16 13.65 -13.00
CA LEU A 179 -47.15 13.03 -14.32
C LEU A 179 -45.73 13.10 -14.87
N ALA A 180 -45.15 11.94 -15.14
CA ALA A 180 -43.78 11.78 -15.63
C ALA A 180 -43.64 12.19 -17.11
#